data_AF-A0A8S4D0S8-F1
#
_entry.id   AF-A0A8S4D0S8-F1
#
_cell.length_a   1.000
_cell.length_b   1.000
_cell.length_c   1.000
_cell.angle_alpha   90.00
_cell.angle_beta   90.00
_cell.angle_gamma   90.00
#
_symmetry.space_group_name_H-M   'P 1'
#
loop_
_entity.id
_entity.type
_entity.pdbx_description
1 polymer ?
#
loop_
_entity_poly.entity_id
_entity_poly.type
_entity_poly.pdbx_seq_one_letter_code
_entity_poly.pdbx_strand_id
1 'polypeptide(L)'
;MWPFTKILERGSLLRSVPRLYLGRLVRLYPVLIGALALQALALQATPGARRGRGRGGARGPVFAQYVAGCRRGWWPVLLFVQNLVYTCSPGEDTYSLCLDLSYYLAIDTQLFFLSPLVLVCLVEGAGESGGARGAWAALFAALAGSLALASTISFYLNLPFVLSVDIVDPLSFDYYSQYYFNTLLRSPPYFIGMILGYVLHRSRKEPLVISKKCRISLWLTCGLLLALAGAAPLLCLRWQRPWLHNACNAAARSVWASAVAWIVVACHHNYGGVVAWFLSLAAWRPLSRLSYAVYLLHVPVLKLSAALATADTVSVRDDFRAVKNFFFIFTVSTALAFALTVAVELPASHLLRVLKGGNNKVADKPTTE
;
A
#
# COMPACT_ATOMS: atom_id res chain seq x y z
N MET A 1 12.87 10.48 -10.22
CA MET A 1 11.72 11.30 -9.77
C MET A 1 11.63 12.57 -10.60
N TRP A 2 11.62 12.40 -11.93
CA TRP A 2 11.46 13.38 -13.02
C TRP A 2 10.52 12.66 -14.02
N PRO A 3 9.45 13.25 -14.58
CA PRO A 3 9.26 14.67 -14.91
C PRO A 3 7.86 15.20 -14.52
N PHE A 4 7.47 15.22 -13.24
CA PHE A 4 6.19 15.84 -12.83
C PHE A 4 6.17 17.37 -13.03
N THR A 5 7.34 17.98 -13.25
CA THR A 5 7.54 19.45 -13.22
C THR A 5 7.29 20.16 -14.55
N LYS A 6 7.48 19.48 -15.70
CA LYS A 6 7.13 20.03 -17.03
C LYS A 6 5.66 19.84 -17.39
N ILE A 7 4.90 19.22 -16.50
CA ILE A 7 3.55 18.71 -16.74
C ILE A 7 2.48 19.71 -16.29
N LEU A 8 2.84 20.77 -15.56
CA LEU A 8 1.87 21.75 -15.03
C LEU A 8 1.58 22.95 -15.97
N GLU A 9 2.08 22.94 -17.20
CA GLU A 9 1.61 23.87 -18.24
C GLU A 9 0.34 23.30 -18.89
N ARG A 10 -0.69 24.13 -19.03
CA ARG A 10 -2.06 23.75 -19.44
C ARG A 10 -2.13 22.87 -20.69
N GLY A 11 -1.22 23.07 -21.66
CA GLY A 11 -1.12 22.24 -22.88
C GLY A 11 -0.20 21.01 -22.79
N SER A 12 0.71 20.96 -21.80
CA SER A 12 1.67 19.88 -21.58
C SER A 12 1.11 18.77 -20.66
N LEU A 13 0.18 19.14 -19.76
CA LEU A 13 -0.45 18.22 -18.80
C LEU A 13 -1.15 17.04 -19.51
N LEU A 14 -2.12 17.34 -20.36
CA LEU A 14 -2.91 16.30 -21.04
C LEU A 14 -2.06 15.41 -21.96
N ARG A 15 -1.04 15.96 -22.62
CA ARG A 15 -0.13 15.19 -23.49
C ARG A 15 0.81 14.26 -22.72
N SER A 16 1.04 14.55 -21.44
CA SER A 16 1.97 13.78 -20.60
C SER A 16 1.27 12.72 -19.73
N VAL A 17 -0.06 12.80 -19.55
CA VAL A 17 -0.86 11.82 -18.80
C VAL A 17 -0.66 10.37 -19.28
N PRO A 18 -0.74 10.04 -20.58
CA PRO A 18 -0.49 8.66 -21.03
C PRO A 18 0.93 8.17 -20.71
N ARG A 19 1.93 9.05 -20.78
CA ARG A 19 3.33 8.73 -20.44
C ARG A 19 3.50 8.49 -18.94
N LEU A 20 2.77 9.21 -18.09
CA LEU A 20 2.76 9.00 -16.64
C LEU A 20 2.17 7.64 -16.29
N TYR A 21 1.02 7.28 -16.87
CA TYR A 21 0.39 5.98 -16.64
C TYR A 21 1.28 4.84 -17.13
N LEU A 22 1.75 4.90 -18.38
CA LEU A 22 2.62 3.86 -18.94
C LEU A 22 3.91 3.70 -18.12
N GLY A 23 4.53 4.81 -17.72
CA GLY A 23 5.75 4.78 -16.90
C GLY A 23 5.55 4.11 -15.54
N ARG A 24 4.39 4.31 -14.91
CA ARG A 24 4.04 3.65 -13.65
C ARG A 24 3.79 2.15 -13.85
N LEU A 25 2.96 1.79 -14.82
CA LEU A 25 2.60 0.40 -15.11
C LEU A 25 3.85 -0.44 -15.40
N VAL A 26 4.70 0.05 -16.28
CA VAL A 26 5.96 -0.61 -16.66
C VAL A 26 6.90 -0.87 -15.48
N ARG A 27 6.84 -0.03 -14.43
CA ARG A 27 7.62 -0.24 -13.20
C ARG A 27 7.02 -1.31 -12.28
N LEU A 28 5.70 -1.40 -12.22
CA LEU A 28 4.99 -2.30 -11.30
C LEU A 28 4.85 -3.72 -11.86
N TYR A 29 4.51 -3.85 -13.14
CA TYR A 29 4.18 -5.14 -13.76
C TYR A 29 5.24 -6.23 -13.64
N PRO A 30 6.55 -5.98 -13.83
CA PRO A 30 7.55 -7.06 -13.81
C PRO A 30 7.54 -7.84 -12.48
N VAL A 31 7.60 -7.12 -11.36
CA VAL A 31 7.59 -7.73 -10.03
C VAL A 31 6.22 -8.34 -9.71
N LEU A 32 5.12 -7.69 -10.13
CA LEU A 32 3.76 -8.22 -9.95
C LEU A 32 3.57 -9.58 -10.64
N ILE A 33 3.97 -9.66 -11.92
CA ILE A 33 3.89 -10.90 -12.71
C ILE A 33 4.81 -11.96 -12.12
N GLY A 34 6.03 -11.60 -11.74
CA GLY A 34 6.96 -12.54 -11.12
C GLY A 34 6.48 -13.04 -9.75
N ALA A 35 5.83 -12.21 -8.94
CA ALA A 35 5.20 -12.61 -7.68
C ALA A 35 4.02 -13.57 -7.91
N LEU A 36 3.16 -13.29 -8.90
CA LEU A 36 2.08 -14.20 -9.31
C LEU A 36 2.62 -15.56 -9.79
N ALA A 37 3.68 -15.54 -10.61
CA ALA A 37 4.32 -16.76 -11.09
C ALA A 37 4.94 -17.56 -9.94
N LEU A 38 5.66 -16.90 -9.02
CA LEU A 38 6.25 -17.54 -7.85
C LEU A 38 5.17 -18.16 -6.95
N GLN A 39 4.07 -17.45 -6.72
CA GLN A 39 2.93 -17.97 -5.96
C GLN A 39 2.31 -19.18 -6.67
N ALA A 40 2.09 -19.11 -7.98
CA ALA A 40 1.56 -20.23 -8.76
C ALA A 40 2.49 -21.47 -8.68
N LEU A 41 3.81 -21.28 -8.78
CA LEU A 41 4.80 -22.34 -8.65
C LEU A 41 4.79 -22.96 -7.25
N ALA A 42 4.76 -22.13 -6.20
CA ALA A 42 4.69 -22.61 -4.81
C ALA A 42 3.42 -23.42 -4.54
N LEU A 43 2.28 -22.99 -5.10
CA LEU A 43 1.02 -23.72 -5.02
C LEU A 43 1.03 -25.02 -5.84
N GLN A 44 1.81 -25.12 -6.92
CA GLN A 44 1.94 -26.37 -7.68
C GLN A 44 2.91 -27.37 -7.03
N ALA A 45 3.96 -26.87 -6.40
CA ALA A 45 5.00 -27.67 -5.74
C ALA A 45 4.54 -28.29 -4.42
N THR A 46 3.47 -27.77 -3.82
CA THR A 46 2.92 -28.26 -2.55
C THR A 46 2.12 -29.56 -2.73
N PRO A 47 2.55 -30.68 -2.10
CA PRO A 47 1.84 -31.96 -2.19
C PRO A 47 0.40 -31.84 -1.65
N GLY A 48 -0.59 -32.19 -2.48
CA GLY A 48 -2.03 -32.07 -2.15
C GLY A 48 -2.76 -30.99 -2.96
N ALA A 49 -2.05 -29.96 -3.45
CA ALA A 49 -2.63 -28.90 -4.27
C ALA A 49 -3.17 -29.41 -5.64
N ARG A 50 -2.55 -30.44 -6.22
CA ARG A 50 -2.99 -31.05 -7.48
C ARG A 50 -4.29 -31.84 -7.38
N ARG A 51 -4.66 -32.32 -6.19
CA ARG A 51 -5.86 -33.15 -5.99
C ARG A 51 -7.00 -32.41 -5.29
N GLY A 52 -6.82 -31.13 -4.93
CA GLY A 52 -7.77 -30.40 -4.08
C GLY A 52 -7.93 -30.97 -2.66
N ARG A 53 -7.16 -32.01 -2.32
CA ARG A 53 -7.06 -32.61 -1.00
C ARG A 53 -5.77 -32.11 -0.38
N GLY A 54 -5.86 -31.06 0.45
CA GLY A 54 -4.77 -30.76 1.38
C GLY A 54 -4.43 -32.00 2.22
N ARG A 55 -3.22 -32.06 2.79
CA ARG A 55 -2.89 -33.07 3.82
C ARG A 55 -4.07 -33.17 4.79
N GLY A 56 -4.63 -34.37 4.94
CA GLY A 56 -5.87 -34.65 5.68
C GLY A 56 -5.78 -34.25 7.16
N GLY A 57 -5.91 -32.95 7.41
CA GLY A 57 -5.98 -32.31 8.70
C GLY A 57 -6.87 -31.06 8.60
N ALA A 58 -7.23 -30.48 9.73
CA ALA A 58 -8.25 -29.43 9.88
C ALA A 58 -8.10 -28.18 8.99
N ARG A 59 -6.94 -27.97 8.33
CA ARG A 59 -6.65 -26.80 7.46
C ARG A 59 -6.51 -27.11 5.96
N GLY A 60 -6.74 -28.35 5.55
CA GLY A 60 -6.85 -28.72 4.14
C GLY A 60 -7.83 -27.87 3.33
N PRO A 61 -9.01 -27.48 3.88
CA PRO A 61 -9.97 -26.62 3.19
C PRO A 61 -9.45 -25.19 2.89
N VAL A 62 -8.79 -24.54 3.86
CA VAL A 62 -8.25 -23.17 3.69
C VAL A 62 -7.20 -23.12 2.59
N PHE A 63 -6.33 -24.13 2.52
CA PHE A 63 -5.34 -24.21 1.46
C PHE A 63 -5.98 -24.49 0.09
N ALA A 64 -7.01 -25.33 0.03
CA ALA A 64 -7.76 -25.60 -1.19
C ALA A 64 -8.48 -24.35 -1.72
N GLN A 65 -9.10 -23.55 -0.84
CA GLN A 65 -9.70 -22.25 -1.16
C GLN A 65 -8.68 -21.29 -1.76
N TYR A 66 -7.49 -21.21 -1.17
CA TYR A 66 -6.43 -20.34 -1.66
C TYR A 66 -5.96 -20.74 -3.07
N VAL A 67 -5.81 -22.05 -3.33
CA VAL A 67 -5.48 -22.56 -4.67
C VAL A 67 -6.59 -22.28 -5.67
N ALA A 68 -7.86 -22.49 -5.29
CA ALA A 68 -9.02 -22.25 -6.15
C ALA A 68 -9.17 -20.77 -6.51
N GLY A 69 -9.01 -19.89 -5.51
CA GLY A 69 -8.99 -18.43 -5.68
C GLY A 69 -7.92 -18.00 -6.67
N CYS A 70 -6.69 -18.53 -6.55
CA CYS A 70 -5.65 -18.22 -7.52
C CYS A 70 -5.87 -18.74 -8.94
N ARG A 71 -6.46 -19.94 -9.10
CA ARG A 71 -6.75 -20.48 -10.42
C ARG A 71 -7.76 -19.63 -11.21
N ARG A 72 -8.66 -18.95 -10.51
CA ARG A 72 -9.72 -18.12 -11.12
C ARG A 72 -9.41 -16.62 -11.11
N GLY A 73 -8.73 -16.15 -10.06
CA GLY A 73 -8.51 -14.76 -9.73
C GLY A 73 -7.12 -14.25 -10.03
N TRP A 74 -6.33 -14.88 -10.90
CA TRP A 74 -5.03 -14.36 -11.32
C TRP A 74 -5.16 -13.17 -12.30
N TRP A 75 -6.17 -13.17 -13.17
CA TRP A 75 -6.36 -12.14 -14.19
C TRP A 75 -6.83 -10.79 -13.63
N PRO A 76 -7.71 -10.68 -12.60
CA PRO A 76 -8.10 -9.40 -12.03
C PRO A 76 -6.94 -8.67 -11.34
N VAL A 77 -5.93 -9.42 -10.87
CA VAL A 77 -4.69 -8.86 -10.30
C VAL A 77 -3.94 -8.07 -11.37
N LEU A 78 -3.80 -8.63 -12.58
CA LEU A 78 -3.10 -7.99 -13.69
C LEU A 78 -3.83 -6.76 -14.24
N LEU A 79 -5.15 -6.74 -14.13
CA LEU A 79 -5.98 -5.61 -14.56
C LEU A 79 -6.21 -4.55 -13.47
N PHE A 80 -5.69 -4.74 -12.25
CA PHE A 80 -5.92 -3.84 -11.11
C PHE A 80 -7.42 -3.66 -10.78
N VAL A 81 -8.20 -4.74 -10.87
CA VAL A 81 -9.66 -4.72 -10.59
C VAL A 81 -10.10 -5.81 -9.61
N GLN A 82 -9.16 -6.49 -8.95
CA GLN A 82 -9.47 -7.57 -8.00
C GLN A 82 -10.31 -7.15 -6.79
N ASN A 83 -10.33 -5.85 -6.48
CA ASN A 83 -11.17 -5.29 -5.42
C ASN A 83 -12.61 -4.97 -5.90
N LEU A 84 -12.87 -5.05 -7.21
CA LEU A 84 -14.19 -4.87 -7.84
C LEU A 84 -14.78 -6.18 -8.31
N VAL A 85 -13.92 -7.06 -8.85
CA VAL A 85 -14.30 -8.38 -9.37
C VAL A 85 -14.06 -9.42 -8.28
N TYR A 86 -15.15 -9.85 -7.66
CA TYR A 86 -15.15 -10.90 -6.65
C TYR A 86 -15.05 -12.27 -7.33
N THR A 87 -14.01 -13.03 -7.03
CA THR A 87 -13.90 -14.44 -7.43
C THR A 87 -14.27 -15.34 -6.25
N CYS A 88 -15.51 -15.82 -6.22
CA CYS A 88 -15.96 -16.80 -5.23
C CYS A 88 -15.61 -18.24 -5.68
N SER A 89 -15.29 -19.09 -4.71
CA SER A 89 -15.18 -20.54 -4.93
C SER A 89 -16.59 -21.16 -4.99
N PRO A 90 -16.86 -22.21 -5.79
CA PRO A 90 -18.19 -22.81 -5.88
C PRO A 90 -18.52 -23.52 -4.56
N GLY A 91 -19.67 -23.19 -3.98
CA GLY A 91 -20.17 -23.85 -2.77
C GLY A 91 -19.71 -23.23 -1.44
N GLU A 92 -19.00 -22.10 -1.47
CA GLU A 92 -18.61 -21.37 -0.26
C GLU A 92 -18.76 -19.85 -0.45
N ASP A 93 -19.36 -19.19 0.54
CA ASP A 93 -19.55 -17.74 0.60
C ASP A 93 -18.28 -16.99 1.04
N THR A 94 -17.09 -17.58 0.87
CA THR A 94 -15.83 -17.00 1.35
C THR A 94 -15.00 -16.37 0.25
N TYR A 95 -14.40 -15.23 0.59
CA TYR A 95 -13.61 -14.41 -0.33
C TYR A 95 -12.23 -15.04 -0.59
N SER A 96 -11.94 -15.42 -1.83
CA SER A 96 -10.65 -15.95 -2.23
C SER A 96 -9.99 -15.06 -3.29
N LEU A 97 -8.97 -14.31 -2.89
CA LEU A 97 -8.11 -13.56 -3.82
C LEU A 97 -6.85 -14.34 -4.17
N CYS A 98 -6.35 -14.10 -5.38
CA CYS A 98 -4.96 -14.36 -5.67
C CYS A 98 -4.12 -13.18 -5.25
N LEU A 99 -2.95 -13.44 -4.66
CA LEU A 99 -2.03 -12.41 -4.19
C LEU A 99 -2.75 -11.34 -3.33
N ASP A 100 -3.40 -11.76 -2.24
CA ASP A 100 -4.50 -11.01 -1.61
C ASP A 100 -4.19 -9.53 -1.39
N LEU A 101 -3.02 -9.21 -0.82
CA LEU A 101 -2.64 -7.84 -0.47
C LEU A 101 -2.50 -6.91 -1.69
N SER A 102 -2.38 -7.46 -2.89
CA SER A 102 -2.33 -6.67 -4.13
C SER A 102 -3.64 -5.91 -4.40
N TYR A 103 -4.74 -6.17 -3.68
CA TYR A 103 -5.95 -5.33 -3.75
C TYR A 103 -5.64 -3.84 -3.51
N TYR A 104 -4.67 -3.55 -2.64
CA TYR A 104 -4.28 -2.17 -2.36
C TYR A 104 -3.56 -1.54 -3.56
N LEU A 105 -2.80 -2.34 -4.31
CA LEU A 105 -2.19 -1.89 -5.57
C LEU A 105 -3.27 -1.59 -6.62
N ALA A 106 -4.38 -2.34 -6.62
CA ALA A 106 -5.55 -2.04 -7.45
C ALA A 106 -6.17 -0.69 -7.05
N ILE A 107 -6.45 -0.48 -5.76
CA ILE A 107 -6.98 0.79 -5.22
C ILE A 107 -6.06 1.97 -5.57
N ASP A 108 -4.76 1.85 -5.30
CA ASP A 108 -3.77 2.89 -5.58
C ASP A 108 -3.68 3.22 -7.08
N THR A 109 -3.76 2.21 -7.94
CA THR A 109 -3.77 2.41 -9.40
C THR A 109 -5.05 3.09 -9.86
N GLN A 110 -6.22 2.70 -9.32
CA GLN A 110 -7.50 3.35 -9.62
C GLN A 110 -7.51 4.82 -9.17
N LEU A 111 -7.05 5.11 -7.97
CA LEU A 111 -6.92 6.50 -7.47
C LEU A 111 -5.89 7.30 -8.28
N PHE A 112 -4.80 6.64 -8.73
CA PHE A 112 -3.83 7.27 -9.63
C PHE A 112 -4.43 7.63 -10.99
N PHE A 113 -5.32 6.81 -11.54
CA PHE A 113 -6.04 7.16 -12.75
C PHE A 113 -6.96 8.38 -12.54
N LEU A 114 -7.55 8.54 -11.35
CA LEU A 114 -8.36 9.72 -11.02
C LEU A 114 -7.52 10.98 -10.74
N SER A 115 -6.24 10.83 -10.41
CA SER A 115 -5.40 11.95 -9.98
C SER A 115 -5.24 13.09 -11.02
N PRO A 116 -5.15 12.85 -12.35
CA PRO A 116 -5.08 13.94 -13.30
C PRO A 116 -6.37 14.73 -13.41
N LEU A 117 -7.54 14.13 -13.15
CA LEU A 117 -8.80 14.89 -13.10
C LEU A 117 -8.76 15.90 -11.96
N VAL A 118 -8.31 15.46 -10.79
CA VAL A 118 -8.07 16.36 -9.66
C VAL A 118 -7.09 17.44 -10.10
N LEU A 119 -5.89 17.08 -10.57
CA LEU A 119 -4.84 18.03 -10.99
C LEU A 119 -5.28 19.02 -12.09
N VAL A 120 -6.07 18.58 -13.08
CA VAL A 120 -6.63 19.43 -14.14
C VAL A 120 -7.62 20.43 -13.54
N CYS A 121 -8.55 19.97 -12.70
CA CYS A 121 -9.44 20.88 -11.95
C CYS A 121 -8.66 21.88 -11.09
N LEU A 122 -7.51 21.47 -10.52
CA LEU A 122 -6.62 22.35 -9.75
C LEU A 122 -5.92 23.41 -10.62
N VAL A 123 -5.53 23.07 -11.87
CA VAL A 123 -4.74 23.93 -12.75
C VAL A 123 -5.61 24.83 -13.65
N GLU A 124 -6.75 24.32 -14.13
CA GLU A 124 -7.61 25.05 -15.07
C GLU A 124 -8.59 26.00 -14.38
N GLY A 125 -8.98 25.72 -13.14
CA GLY A 125 -9.76 26.66 -12.32
C GLY A 125 -8.95 27.86 -11.79
N ALA A 126 -7.65 27.94 -12.11
CA ALA A 126 -6.67 28.88 -11.57
C ALA A 126 -6.37 30.09 -12.46
N GLY A 127 -7.30 30.49 -13.33
CA GLY A 127 -7.14 31.63 -14.24
C GLY A 127 -6.98 32.99 -13.55
N GLU A 128 -7.38 33.13 -12.29
CA GLU A 128 -7.18 34.34 -11.48
C GLU A 128 -6.79 33.92 -10.06
N SER A 129 -6.28 34.84 -9.24
CA SER A 129 -5.75 34.66 -7.87
C SER A 129 -6.49 33.70 -6.90
N GLY A 130 -7.69 33.23 -7.24
CA GLY A 130 -8.46 32.17 -6.57
C GLY A 130 -8.02 30.71 -6.83
N GLY A 131 -7.14 30.45 -7.80
CA GLY A 131 -6.76 29.06 -8.18
C GLY A 131 -6.20 28.20 -7.05
N ALA A 132 -5.32 28.76 -6.23
CA ALA A 132 -4.75 28.03 -5.09
C ALA A 132 -5.81 27.74 -4.00
N ARG A 133 -6.79 28.63 -3.82
CA ARG A 133 -7.88 28.43 -2.84
C ARG A 133 -8.85 27.35 -3.31
N GLY A 134 -9.21 27.36 -4.59
CA GLY A 134 -10.00 26.29 -5.21
C GLY A 134 -9.30 24.94 -5.11
N ALA A 135 -7.98 24.92 -5.29
CA ALA A 135 -7.19 23.71 -5.18
C ALA A 135 -7.20 23.10 -3.77
N TRP A 136 -7.01 23.95 -2.76
CA TRP A 136 -7.14 23.54 -1.37
C TRP A 136 -8.55 23.07 -1.03
N ALA A 137 -9.57 23.82 -1.45
CA ALA A 137 -10.96 23.46 -1.23
C ALA A 137 -11.30 22.08 -1.82
N ALA A 138 -10.88 21.79 -3.06
CA ALA A 138 -11.13 20.51 -3.70
C ALA A 138 -10.43 19.34 -2.99
N LEU A 139 -9.16 19.49 -2.61
CA LEU A 139 -8.42 18.44 -1.91
C LEU A 139 -8.99 18.15 -0.52
N PHE A 140 -9.32 19.20 0.25
CA PHE A 140 -9.94 19.03 1.57
C PHE A 140 -11.37 18.53 1.48
N ALA A 141 -12.15 18.95 0.48
CA ALA A 141 -13.49 18.43 0.23
C ALA A 141 -13.46 16.94 -0.14
N ALA A 142 -12.51 16.52 -0.99
CA ALA A 142 -12.36 15.11 -1.34
C ALA A 142 -11.92 14.25 -0.14
N LEU A 143 -10.98 14.75 0.68
CA LEU A 143 -10.59 14.10 1.92
C LEU A 143 -11.77 14.00 2.91
N ALA A 144 -12.48 15.11 3.14
CA ALA A 144 -13.62 15.16 4.05
C ALA A 144 -14.77 14.26 3.57
N GLY A 145 -15.07 14.27 2.26
CA GLY A 145 -16.08 13.41 1.66
C GLY A 145 -15.74 11.92 1.79
N SER A 146 -14.48 11.55 1.55
CA SER A 146 -14.02 10.16 1.73
C SER A 146 -14.07 9.71 3.19
N LEU A 147 -13.67 10.57 4.14
CA LEU A 147 -13.76 10.30 5.58
C LEU A 147 -15.22 10.18 6.04
N ALA A 148 -16.09 11.08 5.60
CA ALA A 148 -17.51 11.05 5.91
C ALA A 148 -18.15 9.76 5.38
N LEU A 149 -17.91 9.42 4.12
CA LEU A 149 -18.42 8.19 3.52
C LEU A 149 -17.94 6.94 4.27
N ALA A 150 -16.64 6.87 4.61
CA ALA A 150 -16.09 5.76 5.39
C ALA A 150 -16.73 5.67 6.79
N SER A 151 -16.90 6.80 7.47
CA SER A 151 -17.56 6.85 8.77
C SER A 151 -19.02 6.41 8.70
N THR A 152 -19.77 6.92 7.70
CA THR A 152 -21.18 6.60 7.49
C THR A 152 -21.38 5.12 7.21
N ILE A 153 -20.60 4.52 6.30
CA ILE A 153 -20.72 3.08 5.99
C ILE A 153 -20.33 2.23 7.19
N SER A 154 -19.23 2.55 7.87
CA SER A 154 -18.81 1.81 9.07
C SER A 154 -19.91 1.84 10.15
N PHE A 155 -20.52 3.01 10.38
CA PHE A 155 -21.57 3.18 11.37
C PHE A 155 -22.86 2.46 10.97
N TYR A 156 -23.31 2.63 9.73
CA TYR A 156 -24.54 2.03 9.22
C TYR A 156 -24.51 0.50 9.24
N LEU A 157 -23.37 -0.09 8.86
CA LEU A 157 -23.17 -1.54 8.82
C LEU A 157 -22.61 -2.11 10.14
N ASN A 158 -22.40 -1.27 11.16
CA ASN A 158 -21.82 -1.64 12.45
C ASN A 158 -20.53 -2.50 12.32
N LEU A 159 -19.62 -2.06 11.45
CA LEU A 159 -18.46 -2.88 11.08
C LEU A 159 -17.36 -2.85 12.15
N PRO A 160 -16.76 -4.01 12.47
CA PRO A 160 -15.66 -4.05 13.43
C PRO A 160 -14.39 -3.45 12.82
N PHE A 161 -13.65 -2.68 13.61
CA PHE A 161 -12.24 -2.37 13.30
C PHE A 161 -11.39 -3.61 13.58
N VAL A 162 -10.94 -4.27 12.51
CA VAL A 162 -10.19 -5.52 12.57
C VAL A 162 -8.82 -5.33 11.90
N LEU A 163 -7.76 -5.87 12.54
CA LEU A 163 -6.41 -5.98 11.97
C LEU A 163 -6.04 -7.45 11.66
N SER A 164 -6.89 -8.43 12.01
CA SER A 164 -6.61 -9.85 11.77
C SER A 164 -6.86 -10.23 10.31
N VAL A 165 -5.98 -11.09 9.79
CA VAL A 165 -6.06 -11.69 8.44
C VAL A 165 -6.86 -13.00 8.48
N ASP A 166 -7.56 -13.29 9.59
CA ASP A 166 -8.37 -14.49 9.74
C ASP A 166 -9.73 -14.29 9.05
N ILE A 167 -9.74 -14.54 7.74
CA ILE A 167 -10.90 -14.42 6.83
C ILE A 167 -12.00 -15.45 7.13
N VAL A 168 -11.84 -16.28 8.17
CA VAL A 168 -12.73 -17.41 8.50
C VAL A 168 -13.94 -16.99 9.35
N ASP A 169 -13.90 -15.81 9.98
CA ASP A 169 -15.03 -15.29 10.76
C ASP A 169 -16.04 -14.53 9.84
N PRO A 170 -17.35 -14.86 9.84
CA PRO A 170 -18.36 -14.18 9.03
C PRO A 170 -18.41 -12.65 9.23
N LEU A 171 -18.18 -12.17 10.46
CA LEU A 171 -18.09 -10.73 10.76
C LEU A 171 -16.89 -10.06 10.10
N SER A 172 -15.82 -10.81 9.82
CA SER A 172 -14.66 -10.33 9.09
C SER A 172 -14.95 -10.22 7.58
N PHE A 173 -15.83 -11.06 7.02
CA PHE A 173 -16.16 -11.04 5.60
C PHE A 173 -16.83 -9.73 5.16
N ASP A 174 -17.86 -9.28 5.89
CA ASP A 174 -18.57 -8.03 5.57
C ASP A 174 -17.64 -6.82 5.71
N TYR A 175 -16.76 -6.82 6.71
CA TYR A 175 -15.73 -5.79 6.83
C TYR A 175 -14.83 -5.75 5.60
N TYR A 176 -14.34 -6.90 5.14
CA TYR A 176 -13.41 -6.95 4.02
C TYR A 176 -14.07 -6.53 2.71
N SER A 177 -15.24 -7.10 2.41
CA SER A 177 -15.97 -6.86 1.15
C SER A 177 -16.57 -5.45 1.07
N GLN A 178 -17.27 -4.99 2.11
CA GLN A 178 -17.99 -3.72 2.08
C GLN A 178 -17.08 -2.53 2.37
N TYR A 179 -16.04 -2.72 3.19
CA TYR A 179 -15.24 -1.61 3.70
C TYR A 179 -13.77 -1.65 3.30
N TYR A 180 -13.09 -2.77 3.50
CA TYR A 180 -11.64 -2.83 3.39
C TYR A 180 -11.13 -2.83 1.94
N PHE A 181 -11.85 -3.45 1.00
CA PHE A 181 -11.50 -3.45 -0.43
C PHE A 181 -12.12 -2.30 -1.22
N ASN A 182 -13.00 -1.52 -0.60
CA ASN A 182 -13.65 -0.39 -1.25
C ASN A 182 -12.66 0.77 -1.47
N THR A 183 -12.49 1.15 -2.73
CA THR A 183 -11.57 2.21 -3.18
C THR A 183 -11.86 3.55 -2.52
N LEU A 184 -13.13 3.95 -2.45
CA LEU A 184 -13.51 5.26 -1.93
C LEU A 184 -13.32 5.33 -0.40
N LEU A 185 -13.65 4.26 0.32
CA LEU A 185 -13.49 4.21 1.78
C LEU A 185 -12.04 4.10 2.22
N ARG A 186 -11.18 3.57 1.35
CA ARG A 186 -9.73 3.44 1.56
C ARG A 186 -8.93 4.65 1.06
N SER A 187 -9.54 5.59 0.36
CA SER A 187 -8.86 6.72 -0.26
C SER A 187 -8.39 7.89 0.65
N PRO A 188 -8.75 8.05 1.95
CA PRO A 188 -8.27 9.21 2.72
C PRO A 188 -6.75 9.39 2.78
N PRO A 189 -5.92 8.34 3.02
CA PRO A 189 -4.46 8.46 2.97
C PRO A 189 -3.93 8.93 1.61
N TYR A 190 -4.63 8.61 0.52
CA TYR A 190 -4.27 9.04 -0.82
C TYR A 190 -4.42 10.56 -0.98
N PHE A 191 -5.55 11.12 -0.52
CA PHE A 191 -5.78 12.57 -0.52
C PHE A 191 -4.79 13.32 0.38
N ILE A 192 -4.44 12.77 1.55
CA ILE A 192 -3.39 13.32 2.42
C ILE A 192 -2.04 13.34 1.68
N GLY A 193 -1.71 12.28 0.94
CA GLY A 193 -0.52 12.23 0.09
C GLY A 193 -0.53 13.29 -1.03
N MET A 194 -1.68 13.54 -1.65
CA MET A 194 -1.82 14.61 -2.65
C MET A 194 -1.65 16.01 -2.04
N ILE A 195 -2.24 16.24 -0.86
CA ILE A 195 -2.05 17.48 -0.10
C ILE A 195 -0.57 17.68 0.21
N LEU A 196 0.11 16.66 0.74
CA LEU A 196 1.54 16.70 1.00
C LEU A 196 2.34 17.01 -0.26
N GLY A 197 2.03 16.35 -1.37
CA GLY A 197 2.68 16.59 -2.67
C GLY A 197 2.52 18.04 -3.12
N TYR A 198 1.33 18.63 -2.95
CA TYR A 198 1.05 20.03 -3.27
C TYR A 198 1.81 21.00 -2.36
N VAL A 199 1.87 20.72 -1.04
CA VAL A 199 2.67 21.49 -0.07
C VAL A 199 4.14 21.49 -0.48
N LEU A 200 4.72 20.32 -0.77
CA LEU A 200 6.12 20.18 -1.18
C LEU A 200 6.39 20.83 -2.55
N HIS A 201 5.41 20.85 -3.44
CA HIS A 201 5.54 21.55 -4.72
C HIS A 201 5.64 23.06 -4.52
N ARG A 202 4.75 23.64 -3.70
CA ARG A 202 4.77 25.07 -3.40
C ARG A 202 6.01 25.48 -2.60
N SER A 203 6.46 24.60 -1.70
CA SER A 203 7.61 24.90 -0.84
C SER A 203 8.95 24.97 -1.57
N ARG A 204 8.99 24.59 -2.86
CA ARG A 204 10.15 24.80 -3.75
C ARG A 204 10.32 26.26 -4.17
N LYS A 205 9.21 27.00 -4.31
CA LYS A 205 9.24 28.43 -4.66
C LYS A 205 9.48 29.29 -3.43
N GLU A 206 8.82 28.94 -2.33
CA GLU A 206 8.90 29.65 -1.05
C GLU A 206 9.11 28.62 0.07
N PRO A 207 10.28 28.57 0.71
CA PRO A 207 10.54 27.59 1.75
C PRO A 207 9.60 27.80 2.95
N LEU A 208 9.09 26.70 3.52
CA LEU A 208 8.25 26.75 4.71
C LEU A 208 9.11 27.09 5.94
N VAL A 209 8.90 28.28 6.51
CA VAL A 209 9.57 28.71 7.74
C VAL A 209 8.64 28.47 8.93
N ILE A 210 8.99 27.50 9.78
CA ILE A 210 8.18 27.12 10.96
C ILE A 210 8.90 27.54 12.25
N SER A 211 8.20 28.25 13.13
CA SER A 211 8.73 28.69 14.42
C SER A 211 9.15 27.51 15.31
N LYS A 212 10.13 27.70 16.22
CA LYS A 212 10.61 26.63 17.13
C LYS A 212 9.48 26.04 17.99
N LYS A 213 8.59 26.87 18.53
CA LYS A 213 7.44 26.44 19.33
C LYS A 213 6.49 25.56 18.51
N CYS A 214 6.18 25.97 17.28
CA CYS A 214 5.31 25.20 16.40
C CYS A 214 5.95 23.86 16.01
N ARG A 215 7.25 23.81 15.73
CA ARG A 215 7.98 22.55 15.46
C ARG A 215 7.87 21.55 16.61
N ILE A 216 8.06 22.00 17.85
CA ILE A 216 7.93 21.13 19.04
C ILE A 216 6.51 20.60 19.16
N SER A 217 5.51 21.49 19.02
CA SER A 217 4.10 21.08 19.04
C SER A 217 3.78 20.03 17.97
N LEU A 218 4.26 20.21 16.74
CA LEU A 218 4.04 19.27 15.63
C LEU A 218 4.71 17.90 15.85
N TRP A 219 5.89 17.87 16.48
CA TRP A 219 6.52 16.60 16.87
C TRP A 219 5.76 15.87 17.98
N LEU A 220 5.28 16.61 19.00
CA LEU A 220 4.46 16.04 20.07
C LEU A 220 3.13 15.48 19.53
N THR A 221 2.45 16.24 18.66
CA THR A 221 1.22 15.77 18.02
C THR A 221 1.50 14.57 17.11
N CYS A 222 2.58 14.59 16.33
CA CYS A 222 2.98 13.44 15.50
C CYS A 222 3.20 12.17 16.34
N GLY A 223 3.91 12.28 17.47
CA GLY A 223 4.12 11.16 18.39
C GLY A 223 2.81 10.61 18.96
N LEU A 224 1.92 11.50 19.39
CA LEU A 224 0.59 11.12 19.89
C LEU A 224 -0.25 10.43 18.79
N LEU A 225 -0.27 10.96 17.58
CA LEU A 225 -1.01 10.39 16.46
C LEU A 225 -0.50 8.99 16.10
N LEU A 226 0.82 8.77 16.06
CA LEU A 226 1.40 7.45 15.84
C LEU A 226 1.04 6.47 16.95
N ALA A 227 1.13 6.91 18.22
CA ALA A 227 0.76 6.08 19.36
C ALA A 227 -0.72 5.68 19.33
N LEU A 228 -1.62 6.61 19.04
CA LEU A 228 -3.06 6.34 18.92
C LEU A 228 -3.37 5.41 17.76
N ALA A 229 -2.78 5.62 16.58
CA ALA A 229 -2.98 4.76 15.42
C ALA A 229 -2.45 3.33 15.67
N GLY A 230 -1.29 3.20 16.34
CA GLY A 230 -0.70 1.91 16.71
C GLY A 230 -1.48 1.19 17.82
N ALA A 231 -2.05 1.93 18.77
CA ALA A 231 -2.85 1.36 19.86
C ALA A 231 -4.31 1.04 19.45
N ALA A 232 -4.82 1.63 18.36
CA ALA A 232 -6.21 1.48 17.93
C ALA A 232 -6.71 0.02 17.86
N PRO A 233 -5.96 -0.97 17.33
CA PRO A 233 -6.38 -2.37 17.35
C PRO A 233 -6.57 -2.91 18.77
N LEU A 234 -5.63 -2.61 19.68
CA LEU A 234 -5.68 -3.06 21.07
C LEU A 234 -6.83 -2.41 21.84
N LEU A 235 -7.08 -1.12 21.60
CA LEU A 235 -8.20 -0.39 22.21
C LEU A 235 -9.55 -0.95 21.74
N CYS A 236 -9.69 -1.23 20.45
CA CYS A 236 -10.88 -1.85 19.88
C CYS A 236 -11.11 -3.26 20.45
N LEU A 237 -10.07 -4.09 20.54
CA LEU A 237 -10.14 -5.43 21.11
C LEU A 237 -10.52 -5.42 22.59
N ARG A 238 -10.00 -4.46 23.37
CA ARG A 238 -10.21 -4.37 24.82
C ARG A 238 -11.59 -3.81 25.18
N TRP A 239 -12.04 -2.76 24.50
CA TRP A 239 -13.26 -2.04 24.89
C TRP A 239 -14.50 -2.45 24.10
N GLN A 240 -14.33 -3.03 22.90
CA GLN A 240 -15.41 -3.61 22.07
C GLN A 240 -16.65 -2.70 21.94
N ARG A 241 -16.42 -1.38 21.86
CA ARG A 241 -17.49 -0.39 21.74
C ARG A 241 -17.73 -0.04 20.27
N PRO A 242 -18.97 -0.13 19.75
CA PRO A 242 -19.26 0.17 18.34
C PRO A 242 -18.75 1.54 17.86
N TRP A 243 -18.96 2.59 18.66
CA TRP A 243 -18.49 3.93 18.33
C TRP A 243 -16.95 4.02 18.19
N LEU A 244 -16.21 3.23 18.97
CA LEU A 244 -14.76 3.17 18.91
C LEU A 244 -14.28 2.47 17.64
N HIS A 245 -14.89 1.34 17.27
CA HIS A 245 -14.58 0.67 16.00
C HIS A 245 -14.84 1.60 14.81
N ASN A 246 -15.96 2.34 14.82
CA ASN A 246 -16.27 3.30 13.77
C ASN A 246 -15.25 4.44 13.69
N ALA A 247 -14.89 5.03 14.85
CA ALA A 247 -13.87 6.07 14.91
C ALA A 247 -12.50 5.56 14.41
N CYS A 248 -12.09 4.37 14.81
CA CYS A 248 -10.83 3.76 14.38
C CYS A 248 -10.85 3.41 12.89
N ASN A 249 -11.96 2.89 12.36
CA ASN A 249 -12.12 2.59 10.94
C ASN A 249 -11.92 3.86 10.09
N ALA A 250 -12.64 4.94 10.42
CA ALA A 250 -12.59 6.19 9.68
C ALA A 250 -11.26 6.93 9.83
N ALA A 251 -10.71 7.02 11.06
CA ALA A 251 -9.62 7.94 11.36
C ALA A 251 -8.23 7.30 11.41
N ALA A 252 -8.06 6.06 11.87
CA ALA A 252 -6.73 5.54 12.26
C ALA A 252 -5.71 5.58 11.11
N ARG A 253 -6.14 5.27 9.89
CA ARG A 253 -5.28 5.29 8.68
C ARG A 253 -4.93 6.71 8.24
N SER A 254 -5.87 7.64 8.38
CA SER A 254 -5.70 9.06 8.06
C SER A 254 -4.80 9.75 9.08
N VAL A 255 -4.93 9.36 10.35
CA VAL A 255 -4.06 9.77 11.47
C VAL A 255 -2.62 9.29 11.21
N TRP A 256 -2.44 8.02 10.87
CA TRP A 256 -1.15 7.47 10.48
C TRP A 256 -0.53 8.21 9.28
N ALA A 257 -1.32 8.40 8.21
CA ALA A 257 -0.86 9.08 7.01
C ALA A 257 -0.46 10.54 7.28
N SER A 258 -1.21 11.26 8.11
CA SER A 258 -0.91 12.63 8.52
C SER A 258 0.38 12.72 9.33
N ALA A 259 0.62 11.78 10.24
CA ALA A 259 1.85 11.71 11.01
C ALA A 259 3.07 11.45 10.11
N VAL A 260 2.96 10.49 9.19
CA VAL A 260 4.00 10.24 8.17
C VAL A 260 4.22 11.47 7.29
N ALA A 261 3.15 12.18 6.89
CA ALA A 261 3.25 13.39 6.09
C ALA A 261 4.05 14.49 6.83
N TRP A 262 3.82 14.68 8.13
CA TRP A 262 4.65 15.60 8.93
C TRP A 262 6.12 15.17 8.96
N ILE A 263 6.42 13.88 9.16
CA ILE A 263 7.80 13.38 9.14
C ILE A 263 8.48 13.72 7.81
N VAL A 264 7.78 13.55 6.69
CA VAL A 264 8.29 13.89 5.36
C VAL A 264 8.57 15.39 5.23
N VAL A 265 7.63 16.26 5.62
CA VAL A 265 7.82 17.72 5.61
C VAL A 265 9.00 18.12 6.49
N ALA A 266 9.08 17.58 7.70
CA ALA A 266 10.14 17.86 8.64
C ALA A 266 11.50 17.45 8.10
N CYS A 267 11.62 16.26 7.49
CA CYS A 267 12.87 15.81 6.88
C CYS A 267 13.25 16.67 5.65
N HIS A 268 12.28 17.04 4.81
CA HIS A 268 12.51 17.85 3.61
C HIS A 268 13.00 19.26 3.93
N HIS A 269 12.50 19.87 5.01
CA HIS A 269 12.85 21.24 5.44
C HIS A 269 13.92 21.29 6.54
N ASN A 270 14.68 20.21 6.75
CA ASN A 270 15.74 20.13 7.76
C ASN A 270 15.27 20.35 9.22
N TYR A 271 14.02 20.01 9.51
CA TYR A 271 13.44 19.97 10.86
C TYR A 271 13.39 18.55 11.46
N GLY A 272 13.96 17.56 10.76
CA GLY A 272 13.93 16.15 11.11
C GLY A 272 14.87 15.71 12.23
N GLY A 273 15.99 16.41 12.44
CA GLY A 273 16.97 16.10 13.50
C GLY A 273 17.36 14.61 13.52
N VAL A 274 17.20 13.97 14.67
CA VAL A 274 17.50 12.55 14.90
C VAL A 274 16.70 11.63 13.97
N VAL A 275 15.43 11.96 13.70
CA VAL A 275 14.59 11.14 12.81
C VAL A 275 15.11 11.18 11.38
N ALA A 276 15.52 12.36 10.88
CA ALA A 276 16.14 12.47 9.56
C ALA A 276 17.47 11.72 9.48
N TRP A 277 18.29 11.80 10.53
CA TRP A 277 19.53 11.02 10.60
C TRP A 277 19.25 9.51 10.51
N PHE A 278 18.35 8.99 11.35
CA PHE A 278 17.99 7.57 11.36
C PHE A 278 17.43 7.09 10.02
N LEU A 279 16.52 7.86 9.40
CA LEU A 279 15.92 7.50 8.10
C LEU A 279 16.90 7.61 6.93
N SER A 280 18.01 8.34 7.08
CA SER A 280 19.05 8.51 6.06
C SER A 280 20.15 7.44 6.10
N LEU A 281 20.14 6.55 7.10
CA LEU A 281 21.13 5.48 7.24
C LEU A 281 21.21 4.60 5.99
N ALA A 282 22.43 4.25 5.58
CA ALA A 282 22.68 3.44 4.38
C ALA A 282 22.09 2.02 4.48
N ALA A 283 21.92 1.49 5.70
CA ALA A 283 21.29 0.20 5.97
C ALA A 283 19.86 0.09 5.39
N TRP A 284 19.13 1.22 5.28
CA TRP A 284 17.77 1.24 4.72
C TRP A 284 17.74 1.13 3.20
N ARG A 285 18.84 1.43 2.49
CA ARG A 285 18.90 1.44 1.02
C ARG A 285 18.48 0.10 0.40
N PRO A 286 19.05 -1.07 0.80
CA PRO A 286 18.63 -2.36 0.24
C PRO A 286 17.17 -2.67 0.57
N LEU A 287 16.75 -2.48 1.82
CA LEU A 287 15.38 -2.79 2.25
C LEU A 287 14.34 -1.91 1.54
N SER A 288 14.65 -0.63 1.33
CA SER A 288 13.81 0.30 0.58
C SER A 288 13.62 -0.15 -0.87
N ARG A 289 14.68 -0.64 -1.53
CA ARG A 289 14.60 -1.16 -2.90
C ARG A 289 13.75 -2.43 -2.99
N LEU A 290 13.85 -3.33 -2.01
CA LEU A 290 13.10 -4.59 -1.98
C LEU A 290 11.66 -4.45 -1.46
N SER A 291 11.30 -3.31 -0.86
CA SER A 291 10.05 -3.11 -0.14
C SER A 291 8.80 -3.51 -0.94
N TYR A 292 8.74 -3.21 -2.24
CA TYR A 292 7.62 -3.58 -3.10
C TYR A 292 7.52 -5.09 -3.32
N ALA A 293 8.64 -5.77 -3.58
CA ALA A 293 8.66 -7.22 -3.73
C ALA A 293 8.33 -7.93 -2.40
N VAL A 294 8.86 -7.44 -1.27
CA VAL A 294 8.49 -7.94 0.08
C VAL A 294 7.00 -7.77 0.33
N TYR A 295 6.46 -6.61 -0.03
CA TYR A 295 5.04 -6.31 0.10
C TYR A 295 4.15 -7.31 -0.66
N LEU A 296 4.53 -7.71 -1.88
CA LEU A 296 3.75 -8.70 -2.63
C LEU A 296 3.88 -10.12 -2.07
N LEU A 297 5.04 -10.48 -1.50
CA LEU A 297 5.36 -11.86 -1.15
C LEU A 297 5.03 -12.25 0.30
N HIS A 298 4.97 -11.31 1.25
CA HIS A 298 4.85 -11.67 2.66
C HIS A 298 3.51 -12.34 3.04
N VAL A 299 2.40 -11.95 2.43
CA VAL A 299 1.10 -12.61 2.68
C VAL A 299 1.05 -14.00 2.07
N PRO A 300 1.49 -14.23 0.82
CA PRO A 300 1.67 -15.59 0.30
C PRO A 300 2.55 -16.48 1.18
N VAL A 301 3.68 -15.95 1.65
CA VAL A 301 4.58 -16.69 2.57
C VAL A 301 3.88 -17.00 3.89
N LEU A 302 3.17 -16.03 4.48
CA LEU A 302 2.36 -16.21 5.69
C LEU A 302 1.33 -17.33 5.50
N LYS A 303 0.49 -17.24 4.45
CA LYS A 303 -0.57 -18.22 4.16
C LYS A 303 0.00 -19.62 3.91
N LEU A 304 1.08 -19.72 3.13
CA LEU A 304 1.75 -20.99 2.88
C LEU A 304 2.35 -21.57 4.17
N SER A 305 3.00 -20.75 4.98
CA SER A 305 3.53 -21.19 6.28
C SER A 305 2.43 -21.69 7.21
N ALA A 306 1.28 -21.00 7.27
CA ALA A 306 0.14 -21.37 8.08
C ALA A 306 -0.54 -22.67 7.62
N ALA A 307 -0.56 -22.90 6.30
CA ALA A 307 -1.10 -24.12 5.68
C ALA A 307 -0.19 -25.35 5.91
N LEU A 308 1.13 -25.14 5.99
CA LEU A 308 2.10 -26.21 6.25
C LEU A 308 2.27 -26.51 7.75
N ALA A 309 1.83 -25.61 8.63
CA ALA A 309 1.94 -25.76 10.08
C ALA A 309 0.98 -26.84 10.61
N THR A 310 1.44 -27.71 11.52
CA THR A 310 0.61 -28.73 12.18
C THR A 310 -0.39 -28.09 13.15
N ALA A 311 -1.52 -28.74 13.42
CA ALA A 311 -2.67 -28.16 14.15
C ALA A 311 -2.32 -27.50 15.50
N ASP A 312 -1.29 -27.99 16.21
CA ASP A 312 -0.83 -27.48 17.51
C ASP A 312 0.01 -26.18 17.45
N THR A 313 0.30 -25.69 16.25
CA THR A 313 1.32 -24.64 16.06
C THR A 313 0.78 -23.20 15.97
N VAL A 314 -0.54 -23.00 15.83
CA VAL A 314 -1.13 -21.65 15.63
C VAL A 314 -2.14 -21.34 16.73
N SER A 315 -1.70 -21.43 17.97
CA SER A 315 -2.27 -20.65 19.06
C SER A 315 -1.56 -19.29 19.07
N VAL A 316 -2.30 -18.23 18.76
CA VAL A 316 -1.83 -16.82 18.81
C VAL A 316 -1.60 -16.35 20.27
N ARG A 317 -1.77 -17.24 21.25
CA ARG A 317 -1.70 -16.94 22.68
C ARG A 317 -0.29 -16.93 23.27
N ASP A 318 0.73 -17.32 22.50
CA ASP A 318 2.14 -17.27 22.91
C ASP A 318 2.85 -16.08 22.23
N ASP A 319 3.07 -14.98 22.95
CA ASP A 319 3.75 -13.77 22.43
C ASP A 319 5.11 -14.07 21.79
N PHE A 320 5.87 -15.00 22.37
CA PHE A 320 7.17 -15.45 21.84
C PHE A 320 7.03 -16.12 20.45
N ARG A 321 5.94 -16.86 20.23
CA ARG A 321 5.68 -17.53 18.97
C ARG A 321 5.32 -16.53 17.88
N ALA A 322 4.57 -15.49 18.22
CA ALA A 322 4.25 -14.40 17.29
C ALA A 322 5.51 -13.67 16.82
N VAL A 323 6.43 -13.36 17.75
CA VAL A 323 7.72 -12.75 17.43
C VAL A 323 8.55 -13.67 16.52
N LYS A 324 8.64 -14.96 16.85
CA LYS A 324 9.36 -15.95 16.01
C LYS A 324 8.77 -16.03 14.59
N ASN A 325 7.45 -16.08 14.48
CA ASN A 325 6.76 -16.13 13.19
C ASN A 325 6.99 -14.85 12.38
N PHE A 326 6.99 -13.68 13.02
CA PHE A 326 7.31 -12.42 12.36
C PHE A 326 8.71 -12.45 11.73
N PHE A 327 9.74 -12.80 12.51
CA PHE A 327 11.12 -12.85 11.98
C PHE A 327 11.28 -13.90 10.88
N PHE A 328 10.63 -15.06 11.02
CA PHE A 328 10.63 -16.09 9.99
C PHE A 328 10.03 -15.58 8.67
N ILE A 329 8.80 -15.04 8.72
CA ILE A 329 8.11 -14.53 7.54
C ILE A 329 8.88 -13.37 6.92
N PHE A 330 9.36 -12.43 7.74
CA PHE A 330 10.14 -11.29 7.28
C PHE A 330 11.42 -11.73 6.55
N THR A 331 12.16 -12.67 7.12
CA THR A 331 13.42 -13.17 6.53
C THR A 331 13.16 -13.90 5.22
N VAL A 332 12.22 -14.85 5.21
CA VAL A 332 11.89 -15.63 4.00
C VAL A 332 11.35 -14.71 2.89
N SER A 333 10.46 -13.79 3.23
CA SER A 333 9.88 -12.85 2.25
C SER A 333 10.95 -11.91 1.68
N THR A 334 11.90 -11.46 2.50
CA THR A 334 13.01 -10.60 2.05
C THR A 334 13.98 -11.38 1.15
N ALA A 335 14.29 -12.63 1.48
CA ALA A 335 15.13 -13.48 0.63
C ALA A 335 14.48 -13.76 -0.73
N LEU A 336 13.19 -14.10 -0.76
CA LEU A 336 12.45 -14.30 -2.01
C LEU A 336 12.30 -13.00 -2.81
N ALA A 337 12.06 -11.87 -2.13
CA ALA A 337 11.99 -10.56 -2.75
C ALA A 337 13.32 -10.17 -3.41
N PHE A 338 14.44 -10.47 -2.77
CA PHE A 338 15.77 -10.28 -3.35
C PHE A 338 15.96 -11.12 -4.62
N ALA A 339 15.64 -12.43 -4.55
CA ALA A 339 15.73 -13.31 -5.71
C ALA A 339 14.84 -12.82 -6.88
N LEU A 340 13.60 -12.42 -6.58
CA LEU A 340 12.66 -11.87 -7.56
C LEU A 340 13.17 -10.56 -8.19
N THR A 341 13.75 -9.68 -7.38
CA THR A 341 14.31 -8.41 -7.86
C THR A 341 15.46 -8.66 -8.83
N VAL A 342 16.38 -9.56 -8.48
CA VAL A 342 17.53 -9.89 -9.32
C VAL A 342 17.12 -10.62 -10.60
N ALA A 343 16.20 -11.58 -10.50
CA ALA A 343 15.80 -12.41 -11.63
C ALA A 343 14.83 -11.70 -12.60
N VAL A 344 14.01 -10.77 -12.12
CA VAL A 344 12.92 -10.17 -12.91
C VAL A 344 13.02 -8.66 -13.00
N GLU A 345 13.12 -7.94 -11.87
CA GLU A 345 13.10 -6.47 -11.87
C GLU A 345 14.32 -5.87 -12.58
N LEU A 346 15.53 -6.37 -12.27
CA LEU A 346 16.76 -5.84 -12.86
C LEU A 346 16.79 -6.05 -14.39
N PRO A 347 16.58 -7.27 -14.95
CA PRO A 347 16.55 -7.47 -16.40
C PRO A 347 15.47 -6.64 -17.10
N ALA A 348 14.26 -6.58 -16.53
CA ALA A 348 13.18 -5.77 -17.08
C ALA A 348 13.57 -4.28 -17.12
N SER A 349 14.14 -3.76 -16.03
CA SER A 349 14.60 -2.37 -15.96
C SER A 349 15.71 -2.05 -16.97
N HIS A 350 16.59 -3.01 -17.26
CA HIS A 350 17.64 -2.88 -18.25
C HIS A 350 17.07 -2.90 -19.68
N LEU A 351 16.19 -3.84 -19.99
CA LEU A 351 15.50 -3.91 -21.28
C LEU A 351 14.75 -2.61 -21.58
N LEU A 352 14.03 -2.07 -20.61
CA LEU A 352 13.32 -0.80 -20.74
C LEU A 352 14.23 0.40 -20.97
N ARG A 353 15.45 0.39 -20.41
CA ARG A 353 16.46 1.43 -20.66
C ARG A 353 17.01 1.33 -22.08
N VAL A 354 17.28 0.12 -22.56
CA VAL A 354 17.72 -0.12 -23.95
C VAL A 354 16.66 0.32 -24.94
N LEU A 355 15.40 -0.11 -24.74
CA LEU A 355 14.27 0.24 -25.62
C LEU A 355 13.99 1.75 -25.68
N LYS A 356 14.28 2.50 -24.61
CA LYS A 356 14.15 3.96 -24.58
C LYS A 356 15.32 4.69 -25.26
N GLY A 357 16.24 3.99 -25.92
CA GLY A 357 17.37 4.59 -26.65
C GLY A 357 18.59 4.86 -25.77
N GLY A 358 18.84 4.02 -24.76
CA GLY A 358 19.99 4.15 -23.85
C GLY A 358 21.34 3.87 -24.52
N ASN A 359 21.80 4.79 -25.37
CA ASN A 359 23.17 4.85 -25.86
C ASN A 359 23.82 6.15 -25.39
N ASN A 360 23.99 6.31 -24.08
CA ASN A 360 24.95 7.27 -23.53
C ASN A 360 26.04 6.46 -22.85
N LYS A 361 27.16 6.31 -23.57
CA LYS A 361 28.43 5.86 -23.02
C LYS A 361 28.70 6.68 -21.75
N VAL A 362 28.78 6.01 -20.62
CA VAL A 362 29.38 6.60 -19.42
C VAL A 362 30.85 6.77 -19.78
N ALA A 363 31.24 8.00 -20.10
CA ALA A 363 32.64 8.36 -20.17
C ALA A 363 33.19 8.25 -18.74
N ASP A 364 34.05 7.27 -18.52
CA ASP A 364 34.95 7.24 -17.37
C ASP A 364 35.68 8.59 -17.32
N LYS A 365 35.43 9.37 -16.27
CA LYS A 365 36.38 10.40 -15.87
C LYS A 365 37.38 9.73 -14.93
N PRO A 366 38.69 9.79 -15.23
CA PRO A 366 39.70 9.24 -14.35
C PRO A 366 39.69 10.00 -13.04
N THR A 367 39.76 9.26 -11.95
CA THR A 367 40.09 9.76 -10.61
C THR A 367 41.48 10.37 -10.65
N THR A 368 41.58 11.68 -10.44
CA THR A 368 42.83 12.35 -10.04
C THR A 368 42.66 12.85 -8.62
N GLU A 369 43.46 12.25 -7.74
CA GLU A 369 44.05 12.71 -6.46
C GLU A 369 43.18 13.47 -5.45
#